data_AF-A0A442LUU0-F1
#
_entry.id   AF-A0A442LUU0-F1
#
_cell.length_a   1.000
_cell.length_b   1.000
_cell.length_c   1.000
_cell.angle_alpha   90.00
_cell.angle_beta   90.00
_cell.angle_gamma   90.00
#
_symmetry.space_group_name_H-M   'P 1'
#
loop_
_entity.id
_entity.type
_entity.pdbx_description
1 polymer ?
#
loop_
_entity_poly.entity_id
_entity_poly.type
_entity_poly.pdbx_seq_one_letter_code
_entity_poly.pdbx_strand_id
1 'polypeptide(L)' 'PVAVGGSAARGVVAAASYEARRFGVRSAMPSITAKRKCPELIFVPPRFDAYRAVSQQIHAIFAEHTPLI' A
#
# COMPACT_ATOMS: atom_id res chain seq x y z
N PRO A 1 0.94 -6.74 11.37
CA PRO A 1 0.21 -5.87 10.42
C PRO A 1 1.20 -5.06 9.55
N VAL A 2 0.93 -4.91 8.25
CA VAL A 2 1.86 -4.27 7.29
C VAL A 2 1.25 -3.04 6.64
N ALA A 3 2.05 -1.98 6.47
CA ALA A 3 1.75 -0.80 5.67
C ALA A 3 2.91 -0.46 4.72
N VAL A 4 2.57 -0.06 3.50
CA VAL A 4 3.52 0.56 2.57
C VAL A 4 3.43 2.07 2.76
N GLY A 5 4.56 2.77 2.85
CA GLY A 5 4.57 4.22 3.00
C GLY A 5 5.86 4.74 3.62
N GLY A 6 5.95 6.06 3.78
CA GLY A 6 7.09 6.67 4.47
C GLY A 6 6.96 6.47 5.97
N SER A 7 7.90 5.79 6.62
CA SER A 7 7.91 5.59 8.08
C SER A 7 8.34 6.83 8.88
N ALA A 8 8.83 7.87 8.19
CA ALA A 8 9.29 9.12 8.80
C ALA A 8 8.14 9.92 9.46
N ALA A 9 8.50 10.86 10.34
CA ALA A 9 7.55 11.68 11.11
C ALA A 9 6.54 12.46 10.24
N ARG A 10 6.93 12.84 9.02
CA ARG A 10 6.06 13.52 8.02
C ARG A 10 5.54 12.58 6.91
N GLY A 11 5.73 11.26 7.09
CA GLY A 11 5.27 10.26 6.13
C GLY A 11 3.79 9.93 6.31
N VAL A 12 3.25 9.28 5.29
CA VAL A 12 1.88 8.76 5.26
C VAL A 12 1.86 7.30 4.83
N VAL A 13 0.79 6.60 5.22
CA VAL A 13 0.44 5.27 4.73
C VAL A 13 -0.05 5.39 3.28
N ALA A 14 0.66 4.78 2.34
CA ALA A 14 0.23 4.65 0.95
C ALA A 14 -0.82 3.53 0.83
N ALA A 15 -0.54 2.36 1.42
CA ALA A 15 -1.46 1.23 1.46
C ALA A 15 -1.33 0.46 2.78
N ALA A 16 -2.42 -0.14 3.23
CA ALA A 16 -2.47 -0.94 4.45
C ALA A 16 -3.07 -2.33 4.16
N SER A 17 -2.40 -3.36 4.68
CA SER A 17 -2.87 -4.75 4.72
C SER A 17 -4.20 -4.87 5.48
N TYR A 18 -4.97 -5.94 5.22
CA TYR A 18 -6.25 -6.15 5.88
C TYR A 18 -6.09 -6.28 7.41
N GLU A 19 -5.02 -6.92 7.88
CA GLU A 19 -4.67 -7.02 9.29
C GLU A 19 -4.45 -5.64 9.92
N ALA A 20 -3.79 -4.71 9.21
CA ALA A 20 -3.60 -3.33 9.68
C ALA A 20 -4.91 -2.53 9.68
N ARG A 21 -5.77 -2.76 8.69
CA ARG A 21 -7.09 -2.09 8.58
C ARG A 21 -8.00 -2.41 9.76
N ARG A 22 -7.87 -3.59 10.39
CA ARG A 22 -8.62 -3.95 11.61
C ARG A 22 -8.35 -2.99 12.77
N PHE A 23 -7.14 -2.41 12.85
CA PHE A 23 -6.77 -1.39 13.84
C PHE A 23 -7.15 0.04 13.40
N GLY A 24 -7.88 0.17 12.30
CA GLY A 24 -8.29 1.45 11.73
C GLY A 24 -7.20 2.17 10.93
N VAL A 25 -6.09 1.51 10.59
CA VAL A 25 -5.06 2.07 9.69
C VAL A 25 -5.61 2.13 8.27
N ARG A 26 -5.50 3.29 7.60
CA ARG A 26 -6.03 3.54 6.25
C ARG A 26 -5.03 4.32 5.40
N SER A 27 -5.21 4.30 4.08
CA SER A 27 -4.42 5.12 3.16
C SER A 27 -4.56 6.61 3.49
N ALA A 28 -3.52 7.38 3.17
CA ALA A 28 -3.33 8.80 3.51
C ALA A 28 -3.25 9.12 5.01
N MET A 29 -3.33 8.12 5.91
CA MET A 29 -3.13 8.32 7.33
C MET A 29 -1.67 8.71 7.64
N PRO A 30 -1.43 9.73 8.49
CA PRO A 30 -0.08 10.06 8.95
C PRO A 30 0.58 8.86 9.63
N SER A 31 1.86 8.59 9.33
CA SER A 31 2.56 7.40 9.82
C SER A 31 2.68 7.35 11.34
N ILE A 32 2.79 8.52 12.00
CA ILE A 32 2.75 8.62 13.47
C ILE A 32 1.40 8.14 14.01
N THR A 33 0.30 8.59 13.41
CA THR A 33 -1.05 8.18 13.80
C THR A 33 -1.28 6.68 13.55
N ALA A 34 -0.78 6.15 12.44
CA ALA A 34 -0.86 4.73 12.13
C ALA A 34 -0.10 3.87 13.15
N LYS A 35 1.12 4.27 13.54
CA LYS A 35 1.90 3.62 14.60
C LYS A 35 1.24 3.72 15.98
N ARG A 36 0.55 4.83 16.29
CA ARG A 36 -0.21 4.93 17.56
C ARG A 36 -1.41 3.98 17.59
N LYS A 37 -2.09 3.78 16.45
CA LYS A 37 -3.22 2.85 16.33
C LYS A 37 -2.81 1.37 16.34
N CYS A 38 -1.63 1.07 15.80
CA CYS A 38 -1.07 -0.27 15.72
C CYS A 38 0.44 -0.17 16.02
N PRO A 39 0.85 -0.28 17.31
CA PRO A 39 2.25 -0.15 17.72
C PRO A 39 3.20 -1.13 17.02
N GLU A 40 2.70 -2.33 16.73
CA GLU A 40 3.37 -3.39 15.99
C GLU A 40 3.30 -3.25 14.45
N LEU A 41 2.83 -2.11 13.94
CA LEU A 41 2.73 -1.86 12.50
C LEU A 41 4.13 -1.82 11.86
N ILE A 42 4.32 -2.72 10.90
CA ILE A 42 5.53 -2.81 10.09
C ILE A 42 5.35 -1.91 8.87
N PHE A 43 6.20 -0.89 8.76
CA PHE A 43 6.31 -0.07 7.56
C PHE A 43 7.35 -0.66 6.62
N VAL A 44 6.98 -0.81 5.35
CA VAL A 44 7.89 -1.19 4.27
C VAL A 44 7.98 -0.08 3.21
N PRO A 45 9.16 0.15 2.62
CA PRO A 45 9.29 1.10 1.52
C PRO A 45 8.53 0.61 0.28
N PRO A 46 8.00 1.51 -0.55
CA PRO A 46 7.34 1.12 -1.79
C PRO A 46 8.33 0.50 -2.78
N ARG A 47 7.92 -0.62 -3.40
CA ARG A 47 8.66 -1.31 -4.47
C ARG A 47 8.00 -1.00 -5.82
N PHE A 48 8.13 0.24 -6.29
CA PHE A 48 7.43 0.71 -7.49
C PHE A 48 7.72 -0.12 -8.75
N ASP A 49 8.94 -0.65 -8.91
CA ASP A 49 9.28 -1.50 -10.04
C ASP A 49 8.45 -2.79 -10.05
N ALA A 50 8.30 -3.44 -8.89
CA ALA A 50 7.48 -4.63 -8.75
C ALA A 50 5.99 -4.32 -9.00
N TYR A 51 5.50 -3.18 -8.50
CA TYR A 51 4.10 -2.77 -8.71
C TYR A 51 3.81 -2.51 -10.19
N ARG A 52 4.73 -1.83 -10.89
CA ARG A 52 4.61 -1.54 -12.32
C ARG A 52 4.68 -2.81 -13.16
N ALA A 53 5.61 -3.72 -12.86
CA ALA A 53 5.74 -4.99 -13.56
C ALA A 53 4.45 -5.84 -13.45
N VAL A 54 3.89 -5.97 -12.25
CA VAL A 54 2.63 -6.69 -12.04
C VAL A 54 1.45 -5.98 -12.71
N SER A 55 1.40 -4.65 -12.64
CA SER A 55 0.35 -3.87 -13.33
C SER A 55 0.37 -4.07 -14.84
N GLN A 56 1.56 -4.16 -15.46
CA GLN A 56 1.71 -4.44 -16.89
C GLN A 56 1.22 -5.85 -17.24
N GLN A 57 1.51 -6.85 -16.42
CA GLN A 57 0.99 -8.22 -16.61
C GLN A 57 -0.54 -8.24 -16.56
N ILE A 58 -1.16 -7.54 -15.61
CA ILE A 58 -2.62 -7.43 -15.50
C ILE A 58 -3.22 -6.73 -16.72
N HIS A 59 -2.62 -5.61 -17.16
CA HIS A 59 -3.07 -4.91 -18.38
C HIS A 59 -2.94 -5.76 -19.64
N ALA A 60 -1.89 -6.59 -19.74
CA ALA A 60 -1.73 -7.51 -20.86
C ALA A 60 -2.90 -8.52 -20.92
N ILE A 61 -3.30 -9.08 -19.77
CA ILE A 61 -4.46 -9.97 -19.67
C ILE A 61 -5.75 -9.24 -20.08
N PHE A 62 -5.94 -8.00 -19.64
CA PHE A 62 -7.12 -7.22 -20.05
C PHE A 62 -7.17 -6.97 -21.56
N ALA A 63 -6.02 -6.73 -22.19
CA ALA A 63 -5.92 -6.53 -23.63
C ALA A 63 -6.28 -7.77 -24.47
N GLU A 64 -6.21 -8.97 -23.89
CA GLU A 64 -6.69 -10.21 -24.53
C GLU A 64 -8.22 -10.24 -24.68
N HIS A 65 -8.95 -9.50 -23.83
CA HIS A 65 -10.42 -9.53 -23.79
C HIS A 65 -11.08 -8.33 -24.46
N THR A 66 -10.45 -7.16 -24.42
CA THR A 66 -11.02 -5.94 -25.00
C THR A 66 -9.90 -4.94 -25.35
N PRO A 67 -10.02 -4.23 -26.50
CA PRO A 67 -9.11 -3.14 -26.83
C PRO A 67 -9.39 -1.86 -26.03
N LEU A 68 -10.55 -1.76 -25.35
CA LEU A 68 -10.88 -0.68 -24.42
C LEU A 68 -10.52 -1.13 -22.98
N ILE A 69 -9.50 -0.50 -22.39
CA ILE A 69 -8.93 -0.80 -21.06
C ILE A 69 -8.89 0.48 -20.23
#